data_AF-A0A535DLZ3-F1
#
_entry.id   AF-A0A535DLZ3-F1
#
_cell.length_a   1.000
_cell.length_b   1.000
_cell.length_c   1.000
_cell.angle_alpha   90.00
_cell.angle_beta   90.00
_cell.angle_gamma   90.00
#
_symmetry.space_group_name_H-M   'P 1'
#
loop_
_entity.id
_entity.type
_entity.pdbx_description
1 polymer ?
#
loop_
_entity_poly.entity_id
_entity_poly.type
_entity_poly.pdbx_seq_one_letter_code
_entity_poly.pdbx_strand_id
1 'polypeptide(L)'
;MAPGPQGRSGLMRIGLLDGGQRERRPATLDEHVERARLAEDVGLASVWFSNIYGHDAMTVAALAARATTRIELGTAITPTYPRHPHAMAQQAASTGAAARGRFTLGVGPSHRVVVEDTWGLSYERAYAHTREYLSILVPLLSTGKIEHAGTRFTVRAHLTSTDGLPVPVLLAGLGPKMLALAGTLAAGTITWMVGARTLRDHIVPRVREAAAQAGRPAPRIVVELPLALTGDVAAARELAGRMFK
;
A
#
# COMPACT_ATOMS: atom_id res chain seq x y z
N MET A 1 39.82 23.54 8.96
CA MET A 1 39.08 22.27 9.14
C MET A 1 37.70 22.47 8.51
N ALA A 2 37.54 22.06 7.24
CA ALA A 2 36.28 22.22 6.53
C ALA A 2 35.23 21.25 7.09
N PRO A 3 33.99 21.67 7.35
CA PRO A 3 32.95 20.78 7.84
C PRO A 3 32.65 19.71 6.77
N GLY A 4 32.66 18.44 7.20
CA GLY A 4 32.41 17.28 6.34
C GLY A 4 31.02 17.27 5.71
N PRO A 5 30.81 16.40 4.71
CA PRO A 5 29.58 16.38 3.92
C PRO A 5 28.41 15.98 4.81
N GLN A 6 27.49 16.93 5.03
CA GLN A 6 26.20 16.66 5.62
C GLN A 6 25.51 15.57 4.79
N GLY A 7 25.13 14.48 5.47
CA GLY A 7 24.55 13.30 4.87
C GLY A 7 23.41 13.66 3.93
N ARG A 8 23.45 13.09 2.73
CA ARG A 8 22.37 13.17 1.75
C ARG A 8 21.06 12.75 2.45
N SER A 9 20.22 13.74 2.76
CA SER A 9 18.78 13.55 2.94
C SER A 9 18.31 12.61 1.82
N GLY A 10 17.88 11.39 2.17
CA GLY A 10 17.62 10.34 1.19
C GLY A 10 16.66 10.86 0.12
N LEU A 11 17.09 10.84 -1.15
CA LEU A 11 16.31 11.36 -2.26
C LEU A 11 14.90 10.76 -2.24
N MET A 12 13.90 11.61 -2.51
CA MET A 12 12.51 11.19 -2.71
C MET A 12 12.44 10.15 -3.82
N ARG A 13 11.83 8.99 -3.52
CA ARG A 13 11.64 7.90 -4.49
C ARG A 13 10.36 8.16 -5.28
N ILE A 14 10.46 8.15 -6.61
CA ILE A 14 9.32 8.34 -7.53
C ILE A 14 8.90 6.97 -8.07
N GLY A 15 7.59 6.72 -8.12
CA GLY A 15 7.01 5.48 -8.61
C GLY A 15 5.81 5.71 -9.52
N LEU A 16 5.30 4.61 -10.09
CA LEU A 16 4.11 4.56 -10.92
C LEU A 16 2.96 3.93 -10.14
N LEU A 17 1.77 4.55 -10.17
CA LEU A 17 0.53 3.88 -9.81
C LEU A 17 -0.09 3.31 -11.08
N ASP A 18 -0.24 1.99 -11.13
CA ASP A 18 -1.05 1.29 -12.14
C ASP A 18 -2.49 1.17 -11.65
N GLY A 19 -3.35 2.04 -12.20
CA GLY A 19 -4.77 2.13 -11.85
C GLY A 19 -5.67 1.06 -12.45
N GLY A 20 -5.15 0.07 -13.19
CA GLY A 20 -6.02 -0.98 -13.77
C GLY A 20 -6.57 -0.66 -15.16
N GLN A 21 -6.17 0.46 -15.77
CA GLN A 21 -6.79 0.97 -17.00
C GLN A 21 -5.74 1.29 -18.06
N ARG A 22 -6.08 1.12 -19.34
CA ARG A 22 -5.33 1.59 -20.51
C ARG A 22 -6.32 2.24 -21.48
N GLU A 23 -6.07 3.46 -21.92
CA GLU A 23 -6.89 4.10 -22.99
C GLU A 23 -8.41 3.99 -22.74
N ARG A 24 -8.85 4.22 -21.49
CA ARG A 24 -10.27 4.15 -21.06
C ARG A 24 -10.92 2.75 -21.10
N ARG A 25 -10.13 1.68 -21.17
CA ARG A 25 -10.58 0.30 -20.94
C ARG A 25 -9.77 -0.38 -19.84
N PRO A 26 -10.24 -1.51 -19.28
CA PRO A 26 -9.42 -2.35 -18.42
C PRO A 26 -8.13 -2.77 -19.13
N ALA A 27 -7.02 -2.70 -18.39
CA ALA A 27 -5.74 -3.22 -18.86
C ALA A 27 -5.73 -4.76 -18.78
N THR A 28 -5.01 -5.42 -19.69
CA THR A 28 -4.76 -6.86 -19.61
C THR A 28 -3.64 -7.17 -18.61
N LEU A 29 -3.50 -8.44 -18.22
CA LEU A 29 -2.37 -8.88 -17.37
C LEU A 29 -1.01 -8.56 -18.01
N ASP A 30 -0.85 -8.79 -19.31
CA ASP A 30 0.39 -8.50 -20.01
C ASP A 30 0.69 -7.00 -20.00
N GLU A 31 -0.32 -6.15 -20.15
CA GLU A 31 -0.14 -4.69 -20.09
C GLU A 31 0.31 -4.21 -18.72
N HIS A 32 -0.14 -4.84 -17.64
CA HIS A 32 0.37 -4.58 -16.30
C HIS A 32 1.84 -4.98 -16.15
N VAL A 33 2.21 -6.14 -16.68
CA VAL A 33 3.59 -6.64 -16.64
C VAL A 33 4.52 -5.75 -17.45
N GLU A 34 4.12 -5.34 -18.65
CA GLU A 34 4.89 -4.43 -19.51
C GLU A 34 5.07 -3.05 -18.87
N ARG A 35 4.07 -2.52 -18.17
CA ARG A 35 4.22 -1.27 -17.40
C ARG A 35 5.25 -1.38 -16.30
N ALA A 36 5.29 -2.51 -15.59
CA ALA A 36 6.29 -2.73 -14.56
C ALA A 36 7.72 -2.82 -15.13
N ARG A 37 7.89 -3.48 -16.29
CA ARG A 37 9.16 -3.50 -17.04
C ARG A 37 9.58 -2.10 -17.45
N LEU A 38 8.70 -1.37 -18.13
CA LEU A 38 8.98 -0.01 -18.58
C LEU A 38 9.33 0.92 -17.41
N ALA A 39 8.60 0.83 -16.30
CA ALA A 39 8.90 1.60 -15.10
C ALA A 39 10.30 1.28 -14.54
N GLU A 40 10.71 0.02 -14.54
CA GLU A 40 12.07 -0.38 -14.14
C GLU A 40 13.14 0.14 -15.11
N ASP A 41 12.89 0.04 -16.41
CA ASP A 41 13.84 0.43 -17.47
C ASP A 41 14.10 1.94 -17.46
N VAL A 42 13.07 2.75 -17.22
CA VAL A 42 13.22 4.22 -17.09
C VAL A 42 13.69 4.65 -15.69
N GLY A 43 13.96 3.71 -14.79
CA GLY A 43 14.56 3.97 -13.48
C GLY A 43 13.60 4.42 -12.38
N LEU A 44 12.30 4.16 -12.50
CA LEU A 44 11.36 4.38 -11.40
C LEU A 44 11.67 3.45 -10.22
N ALA A 45 11.41 3.94 -9.02
CA ALA A 45 11.75 3.23 -7.80
C ALA A 45 10.70 2.20 -7.35
N SER A 46 9.47 2.31 -7.84
CA SER A 46 8.37 1.42 -7.46
C SER A 46 7.20 1.43 -8.46
N VAL A 47 6.45 0.33 -8.58
CA VAL A 47 5.11 0.27 -9.17
C VAL A 47 4.08 -0.21 -8.14
N TRP A 48 2.93 0.45 -8.09
CA TRP A 48 1.84 0.14 -7.17
C TRP A 48 0.59 -0.26 -7.97
N PHE A 49 -0.06 -1.36 -7.63
CA PHE A 49 -1.21 -1.89 -8.36
C PHE A 49 -2.51 -1.69 -7.57
N SER A 50 -3.53 -1.09 -8.20
CA SER A 50 -4.84 -0.90 -7.57
C SER A 50 -5.62 -2.21 -7.44
N ASN A 51 -6.45 -2.34 -6.38
CA ASN A 51 -7.19 -3.58 -6.10
C ASN A 51 -8.65 -3.28 -5.71
N ILE A 52 -9.52 -3.09 -6.70
CA ILE A 52 -10.95 -2.84 -6.42
C ILE A 52 -11.87 -3.51 -7.44
N TYR A 53 -11.82 -3.12 -8.71
CA TYR A 53 -12.74 -3.60 -9.75
C TYR A 53 -12.06 -4.44 -10.84
N GLY A 54 -10.73 -4.34 -10.95
CA GLY A 54 -9.95 -5.02 -11.98
C GLY A 54 -9.35 -6.34 -11.50
N HIS A 55 -8.22 -6.71 -12.13
CA HIS A 55 -7.42 -7.85 -11.73
C HIS A 55 -6.95 -7.73 -10.27
N ASP A 56 -6.80 -8.87 -9.59
CA ASP A 56 -6.26 -8.89 -8.22
C ASP A 56 -4.81 -8.39 -8.20
N ALA A 57 -4.57 -7.33 -7.42
CA ALA A 57 -3.28 -6.66 -7.39
C ALA A 57 -2.11 -7.53 -6.92
N MET A 58 -2.33 -8.50 -6.02
CA MET A 58 -1.26 -9.40 -5.57
C MET A 58 -0.84 -10.36 -6.68
N THR A 59 -1.82 -10.89 -7.43
CA THR A 59 -1.58 -11.72 -8.60
C THR A 59 -0.80 -10.95 -9.67
N VAL A 60 -1.23 -9.72 -9.97
CA VAL A 60 -0.51 -8.84 -10.92
C VAL A 60 0.91 -8.56 -10.44
N ALA A 61 1.10 -8.22 -9.16
CA ALA A 61 2.42 -7.96 -8.58
C ALA A 61 3.34 -9.19 -8.67
N ALA A 62 2.82 -10.40 -8.46
CA ALA A 62 3.60 -11.63 -8.59
C ALA A 62 4.06 -11.90 -10.03
N LEU A 63 3.22 -11.61 -11.03
CA LEU A 63 3.59 -11.71 -12.45
C LEU A 63 4.64 -10.65 -12.82
N ALA A 64 4.42 -9.39 -12.43
CA ALA A 64 5.36 -8.29 -12.63
C ALA A 64 6.70 -8.54 -11.94
N ALA A 65 6.70 -9.18 -10.76
CA ALA A 65 7.89 -9.59 -10.03
C ALA A 65 8.77 -10.56 -10.82
N ARG A 66 8.16 -11.48 -11.58
CA ARG A 66 8.89 -12.42 -12.44
C ARG A 66 9.49 -11.76 -13.68
N ALA A 67 8.94 -10.63 -14.07
CA ALA A 67 9.32 -9.85 -15.25
C ALA A 67 10.33 -8.73 -14.96
N THR A 68 10.63 -8.45 -13.70
CA THR A 68 11.48 -7.34 -13.22
C THR A 68 12.51 -7.83 -12.20
N THR A 69 13.54 -7.04 -11.93
CA THR A 69 14.68 -7.48 -11.10
C THR A 69 15.04 -6.57 -9.94
N ARG A 70 14.68 -5.28 -10.00
CA ARG A 70 15.12 -4.23 -9.07
C ARG A 70 13.98 -3.39 -8.51
N ILE A 71 12.96 -3.10 -9.31
CA ILE A 71 11.86 -2.20 -8.94
C ILE A 71 11.06 -2.77 -7.78
N GLU A 72 10.64 -1.91 -6.85
CA GLU A 72 9.72 -2.30 -5.80
C GLU A 72 8.31 -2.46 -6.36
N LEU A 73 7.56 -3.44 -5.85
CA LEU A 73 6.19 -3.71 -6.26
C LEU A 73 5.30 -3.58 -5.03
N GLY A 74 4.12 -2.98 -5.18
CA GLY A 74 3.19 -2.90 -4.06
C GLY A 74 1.73 -2.80 -4.46
N THR A 75 0.85 -2.84 -3.46
CA THR A 75 -0.61 -2.73 -3.68
C THR A 75 -1.16 -1.41 -3.17
N ALA A 76 -2.12 -0.84 -3.90
CA ALA A 76 -2.67 0.49 -3.67
C ALA A 76 -4.18 0.57 -3.98
N ILE A 77 -5.07 -0.06 -3.20
CA ILE A 77 -4.90 -0.66 -1.88
C ILE A 77 -5.66 -1.99 -1.85
N THR A 78 -5.10 -3.02 -1.22
CA THR A 78 -5.80 -4.31 -1.06
C THR A 78 -6.82 -4.23 0.09
N PRO A 79 -8.12 -4.47 -0.18
CA PRO A 79 -9.17 -4.36 0.85
C PRO A 79 -9.07 -5.45 1.93
N THR A 80 -9.30 -5.08 3.18
CA THR A 80 -9.21 -6.02 4.33
C THR A 80 -10.49 -6.80 4.61
N TYR A 81 -11.66 -6.31 4.18
CA TYR A 81 -12.95 -6.94 4.44
C TYR A 81 -13.20 -8.25 3.69
N PRO A 82 -12.88 -8.39 2.38
CA PRO A 82 -13.25 -9.58 1.63
C PRO A 82 -12.37 -10.80 1.92
N ARG A 83 -11.33 -10.68 2.77
CA ARG A 83 -10.36 -11.76 2.99
C ARG A 83 -9.91 -11.85 4.44
N HIS A 84 -9.91 -13.05 4.99
CA HIS A 84 -9.36 -13.32 6.33
C HIS A 84 -7.87 -12.94 6.42
N PRO A 85 -7.37 -12.38 7.54
CA PRO A 85 -5.97 -11.92 7.65
C PRO A 85 -4.93 -13.01 7.44
N HIS A 86 -5.24 -14.27 7.80
CA HIS A 86 -4.37 -15.40 7.49
C HIS A 86 -4.22 -15.65 5.98
N ALA A 87 -5.32 -15.63 5.24
CA ALA A 87 -5.30 -15.82 3.79
C ALA A 87 -4.55 -14.68 3.10
N MET A 88 -4.78 -13.44 3.56
CA MET A 88 -4.01 -12.27 3.11
C MET A 88 -2.51 -12.44 3.34
N ALA A 89 -2.11 -12.96 4.52
CA ALA A 89 -0.71 -13.22 4.83
C ALA A 89 -0.09 -14.26 3.89
N GLN A 90 -0.80 -15.36 3.59
CA GLN A 90 -0.31 -16.38 2.63
C GLN A 90 -0.11 -15.80 1.22
N GLN A 91 -1.09 -15.02 0.74
CA GLN A 91 -1.00 -14.38 -0.58
C GLN A 91 0.16 -13.38 -0.64
N ALA A 92 0.30 -12.53 0.38
CA ALA A 92 1.36 -11.53 0.43
C ALA A 92 2.75 -12.16 0.58
N ALA A 93 2.90 -13.22 1.40
CA ALA A 93 4.15 -13.97 1.51
C ALA A 93 4.55 -14.63 0.19
N SER A 94 3.59 -15.26 -0.50
CA SER A 94 3.83 -15.86 -1.83
C SER A 94 4.25 -14.82 -2.87
N THR A 95 3.60 -13.65 -2.83
CA THR A 95 3.96 -12.51 -3.70
C THR A 95 5.34 -11.96 -3.36
N GLY A 96 5.67 -11.87 -2.07
CA GLY A 96 7.00 -11.48 -1.58
C GLY A 96 8.11 -12.42 -2.03
N ALA A 97 7.84 -13.73 -2.04
CA ALA A 97 8.77 -14.74 -2.55
C ALA A 97 9.00 -14.56 -4.06
N ALA A 98 7.93 -14.39 -4.86
CA ALA A 98 8.04 -14.09 -6.28
C ALA A 98 8.85 -12.79 -6.54
N ALA A 99 8.64 -11.77 -5.71
CA ALA A 99 9.33 -10.49 -5.77
C ALA A 99 10.75 -10.49 -5.20
N ARG A 100 11.20 -11.59 -4.59
CA ARG A 100 12.53 -11.72 -3.96
C ARG A 100 12.78 -10.58 -2.95
N GLY A 101 11.78 -10.34 -2.09
CA GLY A 101 11.85 -9.30 -1.05
C GLY A 101 11.54 -7.87 -1.52
N ARG A 102 11.14 -7.67 -2.80
CA ARG A 102 10.79 -6.34 -3.35
C ARG A 102 9.30 -5.98 -3.23
N PHE A 103 8.51 -6.75 -2.50
CA PHE A 103 7.07 -6.53 -2.38
C PHE A 103 6.69 -5.76 -1.10
N THR A 104 5.82 -4.76 -1.23
CA THR A 104 5.20 -4.03 -0.11
C THR A 104 3.67 -4.13 -0.20
N LEU A 105 3.03 -4.63 0.83
CA LEU A 105 1.57 -4.78 0.87
C LEU A 105 0.91 -3.50 1.40
N GLY A 106 0.19 -2.77 0.56
CA GLY A 106 -0.72 -1.71 1.01
C GLY A 106 -2.12 -2.27 1.28
N VAL A 107 -2.63 -2.05 2.50
CA VAL A 107 -3.96 -2.52 2.94
C VAL A 107 -4.82 -1.39 3.47
N GLY A 108 -6.14 -1.59 3.46
CA GLY A 108 -7.10 -0.64 4.04
C GLY A 108 -8.52 -1.19 4.08
N PRO A 109 -9.41 -0.53 4.84
CA PRO A 109 -10.79 -0.99 5.01
C PRO A 109 -11.67 -0.80 3.77
N SER A 110 -11.19 -0.13 2.71
CA SER A 110 -12.00 0.34 1.57
C SER A 110 -12.97 1.46 1.99
N HIS A 111 -13.91 1.81 1.11
CA HIS A 111 -14.99 2.75 1.36
C HIS A 111 -16.26 2.00 1.74
N ARG A 112 -17.07 2.58 2.65
CA ARG A 112 -18.32 2.01 3.14
C ARG A 112 -19.24 1.52 2.01
N VAL A 113 -19.47 2.37 1.01
CA VAL A 113 -20.30 2.08 -0.18
C VAL A 113 -19.82 0.83 -0.93
N VAL A 114 -18.50 0.61 -1.02
CA VAL A 114 -17.95 -0.59 -1.68
C VAL A 114 -18.19 -1.82 -0.80
N VAL A 115 -17.95 -1.71 0.50
CA VAL A 115 -18.06 -2.85 1.42
C VAL A 115 -19.52 -3.29 1.60
N GLU A 116 -20.43 -2.35 1.85
CA GLU A 116 -21.84 -2.64 2.08
C GLU A 116 -22.60 -2.86 0.77
N ASP A 117 -22.56 -1.90 -0.16
CA ASP A 117 -23.48 -1.93 -1.31
C ASP A 117 -22.96 -2.81 -2.46
N THR A 118 -21.64 -2.94 -2.62
CA THR A 118 -21.05 -3.79 -3.68
C THR A 118 -20.79 -5.22 -3.21
N TRP A 119 -20.23 -5.39 -2.01
CA TRP A 119 -19.84 -6.72 -1.51
C TRP A 119 -20.84 -7.35 -0.53
N GLY A 120 -21.84 -6.59 -0.05
CA GLY A 120 -22.82 -7.10 0.91
C GLY A 120 -22.24 -7.40 2.29
N LEU A 121 -21.09 -6.81 2.65
CA LEU A 121 -20.41 -7.03 3.92
C LEU A 121 -20.71 -5.90 4.91
N SER A 122 -20.71 -6.20 6.21
CA SER A 122 -20.86 -5.17 7.23
C SER A 122 -19.62 -4.28 7.32
N TYR A 123 -19.78 -2.96 7.25
CA TYR A 123 -18.71 -1.99 7.45
C TYR A 123 -18.63 -1.49 8.92
N GLU A 124 -19.24 -2.23 9.85
CA GLU A 124 -19.30 -1.80 11.23
C GLU A 124 -17.93 -1.72 11.90
N ARG A 125 -17.74 -0.64 12.66
CA ARG A 125 -16.57 -0.42 13.53
C ARG A 125 -15.25 -0.64 12.75
N ALA A 126 -15.12 -0.05 11.56
CA ALA A 126 -13.98 -0.22 10.65
C ALA A 126 -12.60 0.02 11.30
N TYR A 127 -12.50 0.97 12.23
CA TYR A 127 -11.28 1.16 13.02
C TYR A 127 -10.90 -0.08 13.82
N ALA A 128 -11.86 -0.66 14.56
CA ALA A 128 -11.62 -1.85 15.37
C ALA A 128 -11.33 -3.07 14.48
N HIS A 129 -11.97 -3.16 13.31
CA HIS A 129 -11.68 -4.19 12.30
C HIS A 129 -10.23 -4.10 11.86
N THR A 130 -9.82 -2.92 11.39
CA THR A 130 -8.46 -2.66 10.89
C THR A 130 -7.41 -2.94 11.96
N ARG A 131 -7.62 -2.46 13.20
CA ARG A 131 -6.69 -2.71 14.30
C ARG A 131 -6.47 -4.20 14.53
N GLU A 132 -7.56 -4.96 14.69
CA GLU A 132 -7.50 -6.39 14.96
C GLU A 132 -6.91 -7.17 13.77
N TYR A 133 -7.25 -6.77 12.54
CA TYR A 133 -6.69 -7.33 11.31
C TYR A 133 -5.17 -7.17 11.24
N LEU A 134 -4.65 -5.97 11.53
CA LEU A 134 -3.22 -5.69 11.52
C LEU A 134 -2.47 -6.42 12.65
N SER A 135 -3.09 -6.58 13.82
CA SER A 135 -2.53 -7.37 14.92
C SER A 135 -2.30 -8.84 14.56
N ILE A 136 -2.98 -9.36 13.54
CA ILE A 136 -2.78 -10.71 13.03
C ILE A 136 -1.86 -10.72 11.80
N LEU A 137 -2.15 -9.84 10.83
CA LEU A 137 -1.45 -9.80 9.55
C LEU A 137 0.03 -9.45 9.71
N VAL A 138 0.37 -8.43 10.50
CA VAL A 138 1.75 -7.94 10.61
C VAL A 138 2.66 -8.98 11.26
N PRO A 139 2.31 -9.66 12.37
CA PRO A 139 3.15 -10.73 12.92
C PRO A 139 3.33 -11.91 11.97
N LEU A 140 2.28 -12.31 11.25
CA LEU A 140 2.37 -13.37 10.22
C LEU A 140 3.35 -12.97 9.10
N LEU A 141 3.30 -11.72 8.63
CA LEU A 141 4.18 -11.23 7.57
C LEU A 141 5.57 -10.79 8.04
N SER A 142 5.81 -10.71 9.35
CA SER A 142 7.11 -10.39 9.94
C SER A 142 7.86 -11.66 10.34
N THR A 143 7.18 -12.57 11.03
CA THR A 143 7.81 -13.72 11.71
C THR A 143 7.24 -15.07 11.28
N GLY A 144 6.18 -15.08 10.47
CA GLY A 144 5.54 -16.32 10.02
C GLY A 144 4.67 -17.01 11.08
N LYS A 145 4.41 -16.40 12.24
CA LYS A 145 3.57 -17.02 13.28
C LYS A 145 2.77 -15.99 14.09
N ILE A 146 1.63 -16.44 14.60
CA ILE A 146 0.80 -15.64 15.50
C ILE A 146 -0.07 -16.53 16.40
N GLU A 147 -0.29 -16.05 17.62
CA GLU A 147 -1.43 -16.42 18.44
C GLU A 147 -2.18 -15.14 18.81
N HIS A 148 -3.45 -15.08 18.45
CA HIS A 148 -4.30 -13.92 18.66
C HIS A 148 -5.70 -14.39 19.06
N ALA A 149 -6.23 -13.81 20.14
CA ALA A 149 -7.60 -14.01 20.58
C ALA A 149 -8.25 -12.63 20.73
N GLY A 150 -9.14 -12.29 19.80
CA GLY A 150 -9.82 -11.00 19.77
C GLY A 150 -11.32 -11.13 19.61
N THR A 151 -11.98 -9.99 19.41
CA THR A 151 -13.44 -9.92 19.34
C THR A 151 -14.01 -10.39 18.01
N ARG A 152 -13.25 -10.28 16.91
CA ARG A 152 -13.67 -10.69 15.57
C ARG A 152 -12.92 -11.91 15.08
N PHE A 153 -11.66 -12.04 15.48
CA PHE A 153 -10.77 -13.08 15.00
C PHE A 153 -10.12 -13.79 16.19
N THR A 154 -10.14 -15.11 16.14
CA THR A 154 -9.30 -15.98 16.99
C THR A 154 -8.46 -16.82 16.06
N VAL A 155 -7.15 -16.59 16.06
CA VAL A 155 -6.21 -17.16 15.09
C VAL A 155 -4.98 -17.69 15.83
N ARG A 156 -4.69 -18.97 15.64
CA ARG A 156 -3.39 -19.58 15.97
C ARG A 156 -2.84 -20.17 14.68
N ALA A 157 -1.76 -19.60 14.17
CA ALA A 157 -1.28 -19.94 12.85
C ALA A 157 0.23 -19.83 12.71
N HIS A 158 0.78 -20.67 11.83
CA HIS A 158 2.17 -20.68 11.43
C HIS A 158 2.25 -20.88 9.90
N LEU A 159 2.92 -19.96 9.22
CA LEU A 159 3.24 -20.07 7.80
C LEU A 159 4.49 -20.96 7.65
N THR A 160 4.38 -22.00 6.84
CA THR A 160 5.51 -22.89 6.52
C THR A 160 6.39 -22.33 5.41
N SER A 161 5.80 -21.62 4.43
CA SER A 161 6.53 -20.92 3.38
C SER A 161 6.86 -19.50 3.81
N THR A 162 8.12 -19.24 4.15
CA THR A 162 8.61 -17.97 4.71
C THR A 162 9.70 -17.29 3.89
N ASP A 163 10.04 -17.84 2.72
CA ASP A 163 11.05 -17.31 1.78
C ASP A 163 10.71 -15.93 1.20
N GLY A 164 9.44 -15.53 1.29
CA GLY A 164 8.97 -14.18 0.96
C GLY A 164 8.92 -13.19 2.11
N LEU A 165 9.27 -13.59 3.33
CA LEU A 165 9.22 -12.73 4.53
C LEU A 165 10.57 -12.01 4.77
N PRO A 166 10.57 -10.84 5.42
CA PRO A 166 9.39 -10.09 5.86
C PRO A 166 8.72 -9.32 4.70
N VAL A 167 7.39 -9.16 4.77
CA VAL A 167 6.65 -8.30 3.84
C VAL A 167 6.19 -7.03 4.59
N PRO A 168 6.72 -5.84 4.23
CA PRO A 168 6.26 -4.58 4.81
C PRO A 168 4.79 -4.33 4.52
N VAL A 169 4.03 -3.91 5.54
CA VAL A 169 2.62 -3.54 5.41
C VAL A 169 2.47 -2.03 5.53
N LEU A 170 1.81 -1.38 4.58
CA LEU A 170 1.41 0.03 4.66
C LEU A 170 -0.10 0.12 4.87
N LEU A 171 -0.54 1.04 5.73
CA LEU A 171 -1.96 1.24 6.02
C LEU A 171 -2.49 2.49 5.30
N ALA A 172 -3.57 2.31 4.54
CA ALA A 172 -4.40 3.40 4.07
C ALA A 172 -5.43 3.81 5.12
N GLY A 173 -5.51 5.12 5.36
CA GLY A 173 -6.49 5.73 6.24
C GLY A 173 -6.04 7.13 6.65
N LEU A 174 -6.91 8.12 6.44
CA LEU A 174 -6.56 9.53 6.64
C LEU A 174 -6.98 10.08 8.01
N GLY A 175 -7.86 9.37 8.73
CA GLY A 175 -8.34 9.82 10.04
C GLY A 175 -7.27 9.67 11.14
N PRO A 176 -7.26 10.54 12.17
CA PRO A 176 -6.24 10.53 13.23
C PRO A 176 -5.97 9.17 13.85
N LYS A 177 -7.04 8.40 14.15
CA LYS A 177 -6.92 7.07 14.74
C LYS A 177 -6.29 6.05 13.78
N MET A 178 -6.58 6.13 12.48
CA MET A 178 -5.97 5.26 11.47
C MET A 178 -4.49 5.59 11.27
N LEU A 179 -4.13 6.88 11.27
CA LEU A 179 -2.73 7.31 11.21
C LEU A 179 -1.92 6.85 12.42
N ALA A 180 -2.54 6.88 13.61
CA ALA A 180 -1.92 6.31 14.81
C ALA A 180 -1.72 4.78 14.71
N LEU A 181 -2.68 4.05 14.14
CA LEU A 181 -2.50 2.61 13.84
C LEU A 181 -1.39 2.37 12.83
N ALA A 182 -1.29 3.20 11.79
CA ALA A 182 -0.23 3.09 10.79
C ALA A 182 1.15 3.24 11.44
N GLY A 183 1.32 4.21 12.34
CA GLY A 183 2.58 4.41 13.08
C GLY A 183 2.88 3.31 14.09
N THR A 184 1.86 2.74 14.74
CA THR A 184 2.04 1.78 15.84
C THR A 184 2.12 0.32 15.40
N LEU A 185 1.42 -0.08 14.32
CA LEU A 185 1.35 -1.49 13.87
C LEU A 185 1.96 -1.72 12.48
N ALA A 186 1.88 -0.77 11.55
CA ALA A 186 2.30 -0.96 10.16
C ALA A 186 3.73 -0.43 9.90
N ALA A 187 4.33 -0.73 8.75
CA ALA A 187 5.60 -0.11 8.34
C ALA A 187 5.45 1.37 7.94
N GLY A 188 4.22 1.86 7.84
CA GLY A 188 3.91 3.22 7.50
C GLY A 188 2.51 3.42 6.92
N THR A 189 2.32 4.51 6.19
CA THR A 189 1.04 4.87 5.56
C THR A 189 1.18 5.07 4.06
N ILE A 190 0.10 4.82 3.34
CA ILE A 190 -0.06 5.06 1.91
C ILE A 190 -1.34 5.85 1.69
N THR A 191 -1.28 6.92 0.90
CA THR A 191 -2.37 7.89 0.75
C THR A 191 -2.70 8.14 -0.71
N TRP A 192 -3.99 8.25 -1.01
CA TRP A 192 -4.49 8.60 -2.33
C TRP A 192 -5.01 10.05 -2.36
N MET A 193 -4.54 10.84 -3.33
CA MET A 193 -5.02 12.20 -3.63
C MET A 193 -4.94 13.19 -2.46
N VAL A 194 -3.91 13.09 -1.61
CA VAL A 194 -3.73 14.02 -0.48
C VAL A 194 -2.78 15.16 -0.84
N GLY A 195 -3.28 16.39 -0.70
CA GLY A 195 -2.49 17.60 -0.93
C GLY A 195 -1.34 17.82 0.08
N ALA A 196 -0.32 18.57 -0.35
CA ALA A 196 0.91 18.82 0.43
C ALA A 196 0.67 19.44 1.82
N ARG A 197 -0.36 20.28 1.98
CA ARG A 197 -0.72 20.88 3.28
C ARG A 197 -1.18 19.81 4.27
N THR A 198 -2.14 18.97 3.87
CA THR A 198 -2.64 17.88 4.70
C THR A 198 -1.52 16.88 5.03
N LEU A 199 -0.61 16.61 4.10
CA LEU A 199 0.56 15.78 4.38
C LEU A 199 1.41 16.39 5.50
N ARG A 200 1.82 17.66 5.33
CA ARG A 200 2.70 18.38 6.25
C ARG A 200 2.11 18.57 7.65
N ASP A 201 0.86 19.01 7.71
CA ASP A 201 0.26 19.52 8.94
C ASP A 201 -0.56 18.44 9.67
N HIS A 202 -0.97 17.39 8.95
CA HIS A 202 -1.84 16.36 9.50
C HIS A 202 -1.21 14.96 9.52
N ILE A 203 -0.82 14.43 8.35
CA ILE A 203 -0.47 13.02 8.18
C ILE A 203 0.92 12.73 8.72
N VAL A 204 1.94 13.42 8.21
CA VAL A 204 3.35 13.15 8.54
C VAL A 204 3.63 13.28 10.04
N PRO A 205 3.16 14.35 10.73
CA PRO A 205 3.39 14.46 12.17
C PRO A 205 2.73 13.32 12.97
N ARG A 206 1.47 12.98 12.67
CA ARG A 206 0.71 11.97 13.44
C ARG A 206 1.28 10.56 13.33
N VAL A 207 1.64 10.12 12.11
CA VAL A 207 2.18 8.78 11.92
C VAL A 207 3.56 8.67 12.58
N ARG A 208 4.40 9.72 12.47
CA ARG A 208 5.73 9.76 13.10
C ARG A 208 5.64 9.81 14.62
N GLU A 209 4.75 10.63 15.17
CA GLU A 209 4.53 10.71 16.62
C GLU A 209 4.08 9.36 17.19
N ALA A 210 3.10 8.72 16.55
CA ALA A 210 2.62 7.40 16.98
C ALA A 210 3.71 6.33 16.91
N ALA A 211 4.54 6.35 15.85
CA ALA A 211 5.68 5.43 15.74
C ALA A 211 6.73 5.69 16.83
N ALA A 212 7.06 6.96 17.11
CA ALA A 212 8.01 7.33 18.15
C ALA A 212 7.53 6.92 19.55
N GLN A 213 6.25 7.17 19.87
CA GLN A 213 5.63 6.75 21.14
C GLN A 213 5.62 5.21 21.30
N ALA A 214 5.53 4.48 20.20
CA ALA A 214 5.60 3.02 20.19
C ALA A 214 7.04 2.47 20.15
N GLY A 215 8.07 3.32 20.18
CA GLY A 215 9.47 2.90 20.08
C GLY A 215 9.85 2.27 18.74
N ARG A 216 9.15 2.63 17.66
CA ARG A 216 9.32 2.05 16.33
C ARG A 216 10.17 2.94 15.41
N PRO A 217 10.80 2.37 14.37
CA PRO A 217 11.49 3.15 13.34
C PRO A 217 10.58 4.17 12.68
N ALA A 218 11.19 5.19 12.06
CA ALA A 218 10.45 6.20 11.32
C ALA A 218 9.58 5.55 10.23
N PRO A 219 8.27 5.83 10.21
CA PRO A 219 7.33 5.19 9.30
C PRO A 219 7.54 5.67 7.86
N ARG A 220 7.37 4.75 6.90
CA ARG A 220 7.34 5.10 5.48
C ARG A 220 6.05 5.85 5.15
N ILE A 221 6.15 6.91 4.35
CA ILE A 221 5.00 7.65 3.85
C ILE A 221 5.01 7.55 2.32
N VAL A 222 3.99 6.91 1.76
CA VAL A 222 3.78 6.81 0.31
C VAL A 222 2.59 7.70 -0.06
N VAL A 223 2.78 8.53 -1.09
CA VAL A 223 1.77 9.50 -1.54
C VAL A 223 1.50 9.26 -3.01
N GLU A 224 0.24 9.02 -3.33
CA GLU A 224 -0.23 8.73 -4.67
C GLU A 224 -1.07 9.92 -5.15
N LEU A 225 -0.70 10.47 -6.30
CA LEU A 225 -1.32 11.65 -6.89
C LEU A 225 -1.49 11.44 -8.39
N PRO A 226 -2.62 11.85 -8.99
CA PRO A 226 -2.72 11.96 -10.42
C PRO A 226 -1.75 13.04 -10.92
N LEU A 227 -0.98 12.72 -11.95
CA LEU A 227 -0.04 13.64 -12.58
C LEU A 227 -0.45 13.87 -14.04
N ALA A 228 -0.48 15.14 -14.45
CA ALA A 228 -0.66 15.53 -15.84
C ALA A 228 0.61 16.21 -16.33
N LEU A 229 1.28 15.62 -17.31
CA LEU A 229 2.34 16.27 -18.07
C LEU A 229 1.71 16.93 -19.31
N THR A 230 1.71 18.25 -19.35
CA THR A 230 0.98 19.01 -20.39
C THR A 230 1.73 20.29 -20.74
N GLY A 231 1.61 20.72 -22.01
CA GLY A 231 1.96 22.08 -22.44
C GLY A 231 0.81 23.08 -22.22
N ASP A 232 -0.41 22.60 -22.01
CA ASP A 232 -1.61 23.39 -21.74
C ASP A 232 -2.14 23.11 -20.33
N VAL A 233 -1.77 24.00 -19.40
CA VAL A 233 -2.15 23.92 -18.00
C VAL A 233 -3.64 24.24 -17.79
N ALA A 234 -4.23 25.11 -18.62
CA ALA A 234 -5.63 25.50 -18.49
C ALA A 234 -6.56 24.33 -18.81
N ALA A 235 -6.32 23.68 -19.95
CA ALA A 235 -7.08 22.48 -20.35
C ALA A 235 -6.93 21.34 -19.33
N ALA A 236 -5.72 21.13 -18.78
CA ALA A 236 -5.51 20.11 -17.76
C ALA A 236 -6.26 20.41 -16.44
N ARG A 237 -6.31 21.69 -16.01
CA ARG A 237 -7.11 22.10 -14.84
C ARG A 237 -8.60 21.90 -15.06
N GLU A 238 -9.10 22.26 -16.25
CA GLU A 238 -10.49 22.06 -16.61
C GLU A 238 -10.86 20.57 -16.62
N LEU A 239 -10.01 19.72 -17.22
CA LEU A 239 -10.18 18.28 -17.21
C LEU A 239 -10.17 17.71 -15.78
N ALA A 240 -9.19 18.09 -14.96
CA ALA A 240 -9.13 17.68 -13.56
C ALA A 240 -10.39 18.11 -12.79
N GLY A 241 -10.87 19.33 -13.03
CA GLY A 241 -12.11 19.84 -12.44
C GLY A 241 -13.38 19.12 -12.91
N ARG A 242 -13.36 18.38 -14.02
CA ARG A 242 -14.46 17.48 -14.40
C ARG A 242 -14.31 16.09 -13.79
N MET A 243 -13.09 15.57 -13.73
CA MET A 243 -12.81 14.20 -13.31
C MET A 243 -12.89 13.99 -11.79
N PHE A 244 -12.54 15.01 -10.99
CA PHE A 244 -12.37 14.91 -9.54
C PHE A 244 -13.32 15.82 -8.76
N LYS A 245 -14.50 16.11 -9.32
CA LYS A 245 -15.56 16.89 -8.67
C LYS A 245 -16.29 16.09 -7.59
#